data_AF-A2F7Z0-F1
#
_entry.id   AF-A2F7Z0-F1
#
_cell.length_a   1.000
_cell.length_b   1.000
_cell.length_c   1.000
_cell.angle_alpha   90.00
_cell.angle_beta   90.00
_cell.angle_gamma   90.00
#
_symmetry.space_group_name_H-M   'P 1'
#
loop_
_entity.id
_entity.type
_entity.pdbx_description
1 polymer ?
#
loop_
_entity_poly.entity_id
_entity_poly.type
_entity_poly.pdbx_seq_one_letter_code
_entity_poly.pdbx_strand_id
1 'polypeptide(L)'
;MLRISSTGSKFCKDYNYFNPYFEIVKIIYKFFVLLVTSFANYASSYIIVCLPVLHLLMFILTFFRKPYLSFLNNVVDCILYAINTIVGIITFVNIIKPLPDKVNSWTIIISDAAGILATIVTIIGGLLFKNEPNDPTRFTELDLRRFKEEEKARKKKQKEKHSYTYSEESYDEQMEEDDNKDTKTPNENAQKEELIEIPKELIQPVDGSHEVLDKDINQDRIYTC
;
A
#
# COMPACT_ATOMS: atom_id res chain seq x y z
N MET A 1 -22.14 8.61 4.34
CA MET A 1 -20.93 7.79 4.58
C MET A 1 -20.46 7.25 3.23
N LEU A 2 -19.22 7.54 2.83
CA LEU A 2 -18.65 6.96 1.59
C LEU A 2 -18.29 5.50 1.84
N ARG A 3 -18.94 4.60 1.10
CA ARG A 3 -18.66 3.16 1.09
C ARG A 3 -17.94 2.83 -0.21
N ILE A 4 -16.77 2.20 -0.13
CA ILE A 4 -16.04 1.76 -1.32
C ILE A 4 -16.74 0.49 -1.84
N SER A 5 -17.16 0.49 -3.11
CA SER A 5 -17.93 -0.58 -3.75
C SER A 5 -17.08 -1.78 -4.21
N SER A 6 -15.79 -1.86 -3.86
CA SER A 6 -14.95 -3.01 -4.24
C SER A 6 -15.11 -4.16 -3.24
N THR A 7 -15.90 -5.16 -3.62
CA THR A 7 -16.12 -6.44 -2.91
C THR A 7 -14.93 -7.41 -2.96
N GLY A 8 -13.72 -6.94 -3.29
CA GLY A 8 -12.60 -7.83 -3.67
C GLY A 8 -11.44 -7.97 -2.69
N SER A 9 -11.18 -7.02 -1.80
CA SER A 9 -9.95 -7.09 -0.99
C SER A 9 -10.13 -6.61 0.44
N LYS A 10 -10.72 -7.48 1.25
CA LYS A 10 -10.76 -7.33 2.72
C LYS A 10 -9.36 -7.10 3.33
N PHE A 11 -8.29 -7.50 2.63
CA PHE A 11 -6.89 -7.36 3.05
C PHE A 11 -6.14 -6.13 2.51
N CYS A 12 -6.66 -5.41 1.50
CA CYS A 12 -5.95 -4.23 0.97
C CYS A 12 -6.26 -2.93 1.72
N LYS A 13 -7.26 -2.92 2.61
CA LYS A 13 -7.62 -1.72 3.39
C LYS A 13 -6.70 -1.45 4.58
N ASP A 14 -5.94 -2.44 5.02
CA ASP A 14 -4.93 -2.25 6.06
C ASP A 14 -3.66 -1.57 5.53
N TYR A 15 -3.49 -1.50 4.21
CA TYR A 15 -2.39 -0.78 3.59
C TYR A 15 -2.75 0.68 3.41
N ASN A 16 -1.76 1.54 3.62
CA ASN A 16 -1.92 2.94 3.29
C ASN A 16 -2.25 3.04 1.79
N TYR A 17 -3.40 3.65 1.45
CA TYR A 17 -3.99 3.70 0.09
C TYR A 17 -2.98 4.14 -1.00
N PHE A 18 -1.88 4.77 -0.57
CA PHE A 18 -0.77 5.24 -1.38
C PHE A 18 0.30 4.20 -1.76
N ASN A 19 0.22 2.92 -1.37
CA ASN A 19 1.32 2.00 -1.72
C ASN A 19 0.94 0.54 -2.03
N PRO A 20 0.06 0.27 -3.02
CA PRO A 20 -0.17 -1.10 -3.52
C PRO A 20 1.14 -1.75 -4.01
N TYR A 21 2.11 -0.94 -4.47
CA TYR A 21 3.44 -1.41 -4.84
C TYR A 21 4.19 -2.08 -3.68
N PHE A 22 3.92 -1.71 -2.42
CA PHE A 22 4.58 -2.33 -1.28
C PHE A 22 4.14 -3.78 -1.08
N GLU A 23 2.89 -4.12 -1.43
CA GLU A 23 2.41 -5.49 -1.45
C GLU A 23 3.13 -6.31 -2.51
N ILE A 24 3.29 -5.76 -3.72
CA ILE A 24 4.09 -6.37 -4.79
C ILE A 24 5.53 -6.61 -4.32
N VAL A 25 6.16 -5.62 -3.68
CA VAL A 25 7.51 -5.76 -3.09
C VAL A 25 7.55 -6.88 -2.06
N LYS A 26 6.55 -7.03 -1.19
CA LYS A 26 6.48 -8.16 -0.23
C LYS A 26 6.36 -9.51 -0.91
N ILE A 27 5.55 -9.62 -1.97
CA ILE A 27 5.41 -10.86 -2.74
C ILE A 27 6.75 -11.23 -3.38
N ILE A 28 7.39 -10.27 -4.05
CA ILE A 28 8.71 -10.43 -4.66
C ILE A 28 9.75 -10.84 -3.60
N TYR A 29 9.77 -10.18 -2.45
CA TYR A 29 10.66 -10.52 -1.35
C TYR A 29 10.42 -11.96 -0.84
N LYS A 30 9.16 -12.37 -0.62
CA LYS A 30 8.85 -13.75 -0.19
C LYS A 30 9.31 -14.77 -1.22
N PHE A 31 9.12 -14.47 -2.50
CA PHE A 31 9.64 -15.29 -3.59
C PHE A 31 11.18 -15.40 -3.54
N PHE A 32 11.88 -14.28 -3.34
CA PHE A 32 13.35 -14.31 -3.20
C PHE A 32 13.81 -15.09 -1.96
N VAL A 33 13.14 -14.93 -0.82
CA VAL A 33 13.45 -15.71 0.39
C VAL A 33 13.30 -17.20 0.11
N LEU A 34 12.18 -17.61 -0.50
CA LEU A 34 11.94 -19.01 -0.90
C LEU A 34 12.96 -19.54 -1.91
N LEU A 35 13.35 -18.69 -2.85
CA LEU A 35 14.36 -19.02 -3.87
C LEU A 35 15.72 -19.23 -3.22
N VAL A 36 16.14 -18.31 -2.34
CA VAL A 36 17.42 -18.40 -1.61
C VAL A 36 17.44 -19.62 -0.69
N THR A 37 16.37 -19.90 0.05
CA THR A 37 16.30 -21.10 0.90
C THR A 37 16.32 -22.39 0.09
N SER A 38 15.64 -22.42 -1.06
CA SER A 38 15.69 -23.57 -1.98
C SER A 38 17.12 -23.79 -2.49
N PHE A 39 17.77 -22.75 -3.02
CA PHE A 39 19.13 -22.87 -3.55
C PHE A 39 20.18 -23.13 -2.48
N ALA A 40 19.98 -22.68 -1.24
CA ALA A 40 20.89 -22.99 -0.14
C ALA A 40 21.05 -24.51 0.08
N ASN A 41 20.01 -25.30 -0.22
CA ASN A 41 20.07 -26.76 -0.14
C ASN A 41 20.78 -27.42 -1.33
N TYR A 42 20.84 -26.76 -2.50
CA TYR A 42 21.29 -27.39 -3.74
C TYR A 42 22.62 -26.87 -4.29
N ALA A 43 22.92 -25.58 -4.14
CA ALA A 43 23.99 -24.93 -4.90
C ALA A 43 25.23 -24.62 -4.05
N SER A 44 25.08 -23.82 -2.98
CA SER A 44 26.19 -23.56 -2.06
C SER A 44 25.68 -23.02 -0.73
N SER A 45 26.35 -23.42 0.36
CA SER A 45 26.07 -22.93 1.70
C SER A 45 26.27 -21.41 1.81
N TYR A 46 27.07 -20.79 0.93
CA TYR A 46 27.30 -19.35 0.93
C TYR A 46 26.11 -18.53 0.40
N ILE A 47 25.16 -19.13 -0.32
CA ILE A 47 23.96 -18.40 -0.80
C ILE A 47 23.08 -17.95 0.37
N ILE A 48 23.10 -18.69 1.47
CA ILE A 48 22.27 -18.38 2.65
C ILE A 48 22.66 -17.07 3.35
N VAL A 49 23.85 -16.54 3.05
CA VAL A 49 24.30 -15.20 3.49
C VAL A 49 23.42 -14.09 2.93
N CYS A 50 22.72 -14.35 1.82
CA CYS A 50 21.77 -13.39 1.27
C CYS A 50 20.52 -13.23 2.15
N LEU A 51 20.14 -14.22 2.98
CA LEU A 51 18.95 -14.15 3.83
C LEU A 51 18.99 -12.99 4.84
N PRO A 52 20.01 -12.84 5.69
CA PRO A 52 20.05 -11.71 6.62
C PRO A 52 20.04 -10.36 5.90
N VAL A 53 20.66 -10.25 4.72
CA VAL A 53 20.66 -9.03 3.92
C VAL A 53 19.26 -8.71 3.39
N LEU A 54 18.53 -9.70 2.87
CA LEU A 54 17.15 -9.54 2.40
C LEU A 54 16.20 -9.15 3.54
N HIS A 55 16.32 -9.81 4.70
CA HIS A 55 15.51 -9.50 5.88
C HIS A 55 15.80 -8.10 6.42
N LEU A 56 17.07 -7.69 6.48
CA LEU A 56 17.47 -6.36 6.91
C LEU A 56 16.95 -5.28 5.96
N LEU A 57 17.02 -5.53 4.65
CA LEU A 57 16.48 -4.63 3.64
C LEU A 57 14.96 -4.45 3.82
N MET A 58 14.21 -5.54 4.03
CA MET A 58 12.77 -5.45 4.31
C MET A 58 12.45 -4.77 5.64
N PHE A 59 13.27 -4.98 6.67
CA PHE A 59 13.16 -4.27 7.94
C PHE A 59 13.27 -2.76 7.73
N ILE A 60 14.34 -2.31 7.06
CA ILE A 60 14.59 -0.89 6.75
C ILE A 60 13.43 -0.31 5.94
N LEU A 61 13.02 -1.00 4.87
CA LEU A 61 11.90 -0.56 4.02
C LEU A 61 10.60 -0.43 4.82
N THR A 62 10.28 -1.39 5.67
CA THR A 62 9.06 -1.37 6.49
C THR A 62 9.10 -0.27 7.55
N PHE A 63 10.25 -0.07 8.19
CA PHE A 63 10.46 0.95 9.22
C PHE A 63 10.25 2.37 8.68
N PHE A 64 10.81 2.67 7.49
CA PHE A 64 10.70 4.00 6.88
C PHE A 64 9.38 4.23 6.13
N ARG A 65 8.89 3.23 5.39
CA ARG A 65 7.67 3.40 4.57
C ARG A 65 6.38 3.27 5.37
N LYS A 66 6.38 2.52 6.48
CA LYS A 66 5.19 2.24 7.32
C LYS A 66 3.98 1.84 6.46
N PRO A 67 4.05 0.70 5.75
CA PRO A 67 3.08 0.35 4.72
C PRO A 67 1.64 0.20 5.22
N TYR A 68 1.43 -0.07 6.50
CA TYR A 68 0.10 -0.26 7.06
C TYR A 68 -0.47 1.00 7.71
N LEU A 69 -1.80 1.14 7.68
CA LEU A 69 -2.53 2.14 8.46
C LEU A 69 -2.45 1.84 9.96
N SER A 70 -2.55 0.56 10.33
CA SER A 70 -2.38 0.12 11.71
C SER A 70 -0.92 0.21 12.13
N PHE A 71 -0.64 1.06 13.11
CA PHE A 71 0.69 1.17 13.72
C PHE A 71 1.17 -0.19 14.27
N LEU A 72 0.28 -0.96 14.88
CA LEU A 72 0.62 -2.25 15.48
C LEU A 72 1.08 -3.26 14.42
N ASN A 73 0.45 -3.27 13.25
CA ASN A 73 0.87 -4.14 12.13
C ASN A 73 2.27 -3.77 11.62
N ASN A 74 2.58 -2.47 11.52
CA ASN A 74 3.93 -2.02 11.15
C ASN A 74 4.98 -2.44 12.17
N VAL A 75 4.67 -2.30 13.47
CA VAL A 75 5.57 -2.69 14.57
C VAL A 75 5.80 -4.20 14.56
N VAL A 76 4.75 -5.00 14.43
CA VAL A 76 4.86 -6.46 14.39
C VAL A 76 5.68 -6.92 13.19
N ASP A 77 5.44 -6.38 11.99
CA ASP A 77 6.24 -6.71 10.81
C ASP A 77 7.71 -6.30 10.99
N CYS A 78 7.99 -5.14 11.60
CA CYS A 78 9.36 -4.73 11.91
C CYS A 78 10.04 -5.71 12.87
N ILE A 79 9.36 -6.15 13.94
CA ILE A 79 9.90 -7.14 14.89
C ILE A 79 10.17 -8.46 14.16
N LEU A 80 9.24 -8.93 13.33
CA LEU A 80 9.41 -10.16 12.55
C LEU A 80 10.61 -10.07 11.60
N TYR A 81 10.78 -8.99 10.86
CA TYR A 81 11.94 -8.82 9.98
C TYR A 81 13.25 -8.70 10.77
N ALA A 82 13.25 -8.04 11.92
CA ALA A 82 14.42 -7.96 12.79
C ALA A 82 14.84 -9.33 13.33
N ILE A 83 13.89 -10.12 13.83
CA ILE A 83 14.15 -11.48 14.33
C ILE A 83 14.68 -12.38 13.19
N ASN A 84 14.03 -12.35 12.03
CA ASN A 84 14.50 -13.10 10.85
C ASN A 84 15.90 -12.69 10.40
N THR A 85 16.25 -11.39 10.55
CA THR A 85 17.62 -10.92 10.29
C THR A 85 18.61 -11.53 11.27
N ILE A 86 18.30 -11.53 12.57
CA ILE A 86 19.14 -12.13 13.62
C ILE A 86 19.35 -13.63 13.36
N VAL A 87 18.27 -14.35 13.03
CA VAL A 87 18.32 -15.78 12.70
C VAL A 87 19.16 -16.03 11.45
N GLY A 88 19.03 -15.19 10.43
CA GLY A 88 19.88 -15.24 9.23
C GLY A 88 21.35 -15.03 9.56
N ILE A 89 21.69 -14.09 10.45
CA ILE A 89 23.07 -13.85 10.91
C ILE A 89 23.61 -15.06 11.66
N ILE A 90 22.82 -15.64 12.57
CA ILE A 90 23.24 -16.83 13.34
C ILE A 90 23.49 -18.02 12.41
N THR A 91 22.61 -18.21 11.43
CA THR A 91 22.76 -19.24 10.40
C THR A 91 24.05 -19.04 9.60
N PHE A 92 24.36 -17.80 9.23
CA PHE A 92 25.63 -17.47 8.56
C PHE A 92 26.85 -17.75 9.44
N VAL A 93 26.83 -17.33 10.70
CA VAL A 93 27.93 -17.61 11.65
C VAL A 93 28.15 -19.10 11.79
N ASN A 94 27.08 -19.89 11.87
CA ASN A 94 27.14 -21.35 11.99
C ASN A 94 27.85 -22.04 10.80
N ILE A 95 27.82 -21.42 9.62
CA ILE A 95 28.50 -21.96 8.42
C ILE A 95 30.00 -21.70 8.46
N ILE A 96 30.41 -20.53 8.94
CA ILE A 96 31.83 -20.21 9.10
C ILE A 96 32.43 -21.00 10.26
N LYS A 97 31.70 -21.05 11.38
CA LYS A 97 32.12 -21.74 12.61
C LYS A 97 30.91 -22.40 13.26
N PRO A 98 30.86 -23.74 13.35
CA PRO A 98 29.73 -24.44 13.94
C PRO A 98 29.56 -24.00 15.40
N LEU A 99 28.36 -23.53 15.71
CA LEU A 99 27.97 -23.18 17.07
C LEU A 99 27.66 -24.45 17.86
N PRO A 100 27.77 -24.43 19.20
CA PRO A 100 27.35 -25.56 20.02
C PRO A 100 25.87 -25.91 19.75
N ASP A 101 25.57 -27.20 19.61
CA ASP A 101 24.23 -27.70 19.21
C ASP A 101 23.09 -27.12 20.07
N LYS A 102 23.36 -26.91 21.36
CA LYS A 102 22.42 -26.29 22.30
C LYS A 102 22.05 -24.87 21.85
N VAL A 103 23.03 -24.04 21.51
CA VAL A 103 22.80 -22.65 21.10
C VAL A 103 22.02 -22.57 19.80
N ASN A 104 22.38 -23.42 18.82
CA ASN A 104 21.68 -23.47 17.54
C ASN A 104 20.21 -23.89 17.73
N SER A 105 19.96 -24.96 18.49
CA SER A 105 18.60 -25.46 18.75
C SER A 105 17.74 -24.44 19.48
N TRP A 106 18.27 -23.79 20.52
CA TRP A 106 17.54 -22.75 21.25
C TRP A 106 17.19 -21.54 20.38
N THR A 107 18.10 -21.14 19.48
CA THR A 107 17.85 -20.02 18.57
C THR A 107 16.66 -20.28 17.66
N ILE A 108 16.60 -21.49 17.07
CA ILE A 108 15.49 -21.89 16.18
C ILE A 108 14.17 -21.89 16.95
N ILE A 109 14.14 -22.51 18.14
CA ILE A 109 12.93 -22.57 18.97
C ILE A 109 12.44 -21.17 19.35
N ILE A 110 13.34 -20.27 19.75
CA ILE A 110 12.99 -18.89 20.12
C ILE A 110 12.44 -18.12 18.91
N SER A 111 13.04 -18.30 17.73
CA SER A 111 12.56 -17.68 16.50
C SER A 111 11.14 -18.11 16.16
N ASP A 112 10.87 -19.42 16.16
CA ASP A 112 9.54 -19.94 15.84
C ASP A 112 8.50 -19.51 16.88
N ALA A 113 8.85 -19.57 18.17
CA ALA A 113 7.99 -19.09 19.25
C ALA A 113 7.68 -17.60 19.10
N ALA A 114 8.65 -16.77 18.72
CA ALA A 114 8.43 -15.35 18.49
C ALA A 114 7.51 -15.09 17.29
N GLY A 115 7.62 -15.87 16.22
CA GLY A 115 6.71 -15.81 15.08
C GLY A 115 5.26 -16.11 15.47
N ILE A 116 5.06 -17.18 16.25
CA ILE A 116 3.73 -17.54 16.77
C ILE A 116 3.19 -16.44 17.69
N LEU A 117 3.98 -15.97 18.66
CA LEU A 117 3.58 -14.90 19.58
C LEU A 117 3.21 -13.61 18.84
N ALA A 118 3.96 -13.23 17.80
CA ALA A 118 3.66 -12.08 16.96
C ALA A 118 2.27 -12.20 16.29
N THR A 119 1.93 -13.39 15.77
CA THR A 119 0.60 -13.63 15.18
C THR A 119 -0.52 -13.56 16.22
N ILE A 120 -0.32 -14.16 17.40
CA ILE A 120 -1.30 -14.11 18.50
C ILE A 120 -1.53 -12.68 18.95
N VAL A 121 -0.47 -11.90 19.17
CA VAL A 121 -0.56 -10.48 19.57
C VAL A 121 -1.31 -9.67 18.53
N THR A 122 -1.09 -9.92 17.23
CA THR A 122 -1.80 -9.22 16.16
C THR A 122 -3.29 -9.55 16.16
N ILE A 123 -3.65 -10.83 16.34
CA ILE A 123 -5.05 -11.28 16.41
C ILE A 123 -5.73 -10.68 17.65
N ILE A 124 -5.12 -10.80 18.83
CA ILE A 124 -5.68 -10.27 20.09
C ILE A 124 -5.76 -8.75 20.01
N GLY A 125 -4.74 -8.07 19.48
CA GLY A 125 -4.78 -6.63 19.22
C GLY A 125 -5.97 -6.27 18.34
N GLY A 126 -6.14 -6.96 17.20
CA GLY A 126 -7.30 -6.77 16.32
C GLY A 126 -8.65 -7.00 17.00
N LEU A 127 -8.72 -7.91 17.98
CA LEU A 127 -9.94 -8.16 18.76
C LEU A 127 -10.17 -7.15 19.89
N LEU A 128 -9.12 -6.66 20.55
CA LEU A 128 -9.20 -5.72 21.67
C LEU A 128 -9.43 -4.27 21.19
N PHE A 129 -8.91 -3.91 20.02
CA PHE A 129 -9.15 -2.61 19.39
C PHE A 129 -10.48 -2.54 18.62
N LYS A 130 -11.33 -3.58 18.73
CA LYS A 130 -12.61 -3.74 18.02
C LYS A 130 -13.76 -2.88 18.55
N ASN A 131 -13.46 -1.79 19.25
CA ASN A 131 -14.45 -0.82 19.73
C ASN A 131 -14.87 0.20 18.64
N GLU A 132 -14.39 0.06 17.40
CA GLU A 132 -14.93 0.76 16.24
C GLU A 132 -15.67 -0.22 15.30
N PRO A 133 -16.80 0.19 14.72
CA PRO A 133 -17.77 -0.71 14.13
C PRO A 133 -17.22 -1.44 12.89
N ASN A 134 -17.07 -2.75 13.05
CA ASN A 134 -17.07 -3.96 12.18
C ASN A 134 -17.32 -3.88 10.65
N ASP A 135 -17.55 -2.73 10.03
CA ASP A 135 -17.57 -2.64 8.57
C ASP A 135 -16.19 -2.19 8.11
N PRO A 136 -15.35 -3.10 7.58
CA PRO A 136 -14.06 -2.73 7.03
C PRO A 136 -14.21 -1.74 5.88
N THR A 137 -15.40 -1.51 5.29
CA THR A 137 -15.62 -0.46 4.28
C THR A 137 -15.85 0.94 4.86
N ARG A 138 -16.08 1.09 6.18
CA ARG A 138 -16.21 2.40 6.84
C ARG A 138 -14.83 2.98 7.19
N PHE A 139 -14.66 4.27 6.96
CA PHE A 139 -13.52 5.03 7.45
C PHE A 139 -13.86 5.55 8.85
N THR A 140 -12.93 5.45 9.79
CA THR A 140 -13.03 6.11 11.09
C THR A 140 -13.02 7.63 10.89
N GLU A 141 -13.63 8.40 11.80
CA GLU A 141 -13.62 9.87 11.72
C GLU A 141 -12.20 10.45 11.69
N LEU A 142 -11.26 9.82 12.40
CA LEU A 142 -9.83 10.13 12.37
C LEU A 142 -9.20 9.93 10.99
N ASP A 143 -9.55 8.85 10.29
CA ASP A 143 -9.04 8.59 8.95
C ASP A 143 -9.65 9.56 7.94
N LEU A 144 -10.95 9.82 8.03
CA LEU A 144 -11.62 10.84 7.23
C LEU A 144 -11.00 12.23 7.42
N ARG A 145 -10.58 12.55 8.65
CA ARG A 145 -9.89 13.80 8.95
C ARG A 145 -8.49 13.84 8.32
N ARG A 146 -7.71 12.76 8.42
CA ARG A 146 -6.41 12.63 7.73
C ARG A 146 -6.56 12.75 6.21
N PHE A 147 -7.55 12.09 5.61
CA PHE A 147 -7.84 12.18 4.18
C PHE A 147 -8.15 13.62 3.75
N LYS A 148 -8.99 14.34 4.52
CA LYS A 148 -9.29 15.75 4.23
C LYS A 148 -8.08 16.66 4.37
N GLU A 149 -7.22 16.41 5.35
CA GLU A 149 -5.99 17.20 5.56
C GLU A 149 -4.96 16.94 4.44
N GLU A 150 -4.77 15.69 4.03
CA GLU A 150 -3.89 15.33 2.91
C GLU A 150 -4.40 15.86 1.56
N GLU A 151 -5.71 15.78 1.30
CA GLU A 151 -6.30 16.33 0.08
C GLU A 151 -6.16 17.86 0.02
N LYS A 152 -6.37 18.55 1.16
CA LYS A 152 -6.10 19.99 1.27
C LYS A 152 -4.63 20.31 1.02
N ALA A 153 -3.71 19.53 1.58
CA ALA A 153 -2.27 19.71 1.36
C ALA A 153 -1.88 19.48 -0.12
N ARG A 154 -2.46 18.49 -0.80
CA ARG A 154 -2.23 18.25 -2.24
C ARG A 154 -2.81 19.37 -3.10
N LYS A 155 -4.03 19.83 -2.83
CA LYS A 155 -4.64 20.97 -3.52
C LYS A 155 -3.81 22.24 -3.34
N LYS A 156 -3.26 22.48 -2.15
CA LYS A 156 -2.37 23.61 -1.90
C LYS A 156 -1.07 23.51 -2.71
N LYS A 157 -0.41 22.34 -2.72
CA LYS A 157 0.79 22.10 -3.54
C LYS A 157 0.54 22.23 -5.05
N GLN A 158 -0.63 21.82 -5.54
CA GLN A 158 -0.99 21.99 -6.95
C GLN A 158 -1.24 23.47 -7.29
N LYS A 159 -1.92 24.22 -6.42
CA LYS A 159 -2.11 25.66 -6.60
C LYS A 159 -0.79 26.45 -6.56
N GLU A 160 0.10 26.10 -5.66
CA GLU A 160 1.45 26.70 -5.61
C GLU A 160 2.22 26.43 -6.90
N LYS A 161 2.23 25.19 -7.41
CA LYS A 161 2.86 24.89 -8.71
C LYS A 161 2.27 25.68 -9.88
N HIS A 162 0.95 25.80 -9.93
CA HIS A 162 0.28 26.53 -11.02
C HIS A 162 0.52 28.05 -10.97
N SER A 163 0.73 28.60 -9.77
CA SER A 163 1.05 30.02 -9.57
C SER A 163 2.47 30.37 -10.01
N TYR A 164 3.43 29.45 -9.92
CA TYR A 164 4.80 29.67 -10.40
C TYR A 164 4.90 29.61 -11.93
N THR A 165 4.16 28.71 -12.58
CA THR A 165 4.17 28.62 -14.05
C THR A 165 3.57 29.86 -14.72
N TYR A 166 2.52 30.45 -14.16
CA TYR A 166 1.92 31.69 -14.70
C TYR A 166 2.77 32.94 -14.48
N SER A 167 3.70 32.93 -13.51
CA SER A 167 4.61 34.06 -13.30
C SER A 167 5.89 33.97 -14.11
N GLU A 168 6.21 32.84 -14.76
CA GLU A 168 7.33 32.77 -15.71
C GLU A 168 6.89 33.12 -17.13
N GLU A 169 5.70 32.68 -17.57
CA GLU A 169 5.17 33.02 -18.90
C GLU A 169 4.84 34.52 -19.06
N SER A 170 4.51 35.22 -17.97
CA SER A 170 4.21 36.67 -18.01
C SER A 170 5.43 37.60 -17.99
N TYR A 171 6.65 37.07 -17.82
CA TYR A 171 7.88 37.87 -17.97
C TYR A 171 8.53 37.73 -19.35
N ASP A 172 8.26 36.64 -20.10
CA ASP A 172 8.73 36.51 -21.48
C ASP A 172 7.83 37.27 -22.47
N GLU A 173 6.53 37.41 -22.20
CA GLU A 173 5.60 38.15 -23.09
C GLU A 173 5.75 39.69 -23.01
N GLN A 174 6.41 40.23 -21.97
CA GLN A 174 6.66 41.68 -21.86
C GLN A 174 8.01 42.13 -22.44
N MET A 175 8.82 41.22 -23.01
CA MET A 175 10.05 41.60 -23.72
C MET A 175 9.91 41.59 -25.26
N GLU A 176 8.78 41.16 -25.83
CA GLU A 176 8.54 41.18 -27.28
C GLU A 176 7.55 42.27 -27.75
N GLU A 177 7.04 43.13 -26.87
CA GLU A 177 6.00 44.13 -27.19
C GLU A 177 6.53 45.57 -27.42
N ASP A 178 7.80 45.74 -27.83
CA ASP A 178 8.35 47.08 -28.16
C ASP A 178 9.06 47.16 -29.53
N ASP A 179 8.82 46.23 -30.48
CA ASP A 179 9.47 46.35 -31.80
C ASP A 179 8.68 45.80 -33.01
N ASN A 180 7.35 45.87 -33.02
CA ASN A 180 6.65 45.62 -34.30
C ASN A 180 5.30 46.30 -34.44
N LYS A 181 5.35 47.57 -34.83
CA LYS A 181 4.20 48.37 -35.25
C LYS A 181 4.20 48.48 -36.78
N ASP A 182 3.66 47.47 -37.45
CA ASP A 182 2.87 47.58 -38.68
C ASP A 182 2.72 46.19 -39.31
N THR A 183 1.49 45.66 -39.32
CA THR A 183 0.77 45.22 -40.53
C THR A 183 -0.58 44.61 -40.10
N LYS A 184 -1.66 45.31 -40.44
CA LYS A 184 -3.05 44.82 -40.34
C LYS A 184 -3.30 43.69 -41.34
N THR A 185 -3.81 42.56 -40.87
CA THR A 185 -4.67 41.68 -41.69
C THR A 185 -5.75 41.07 -40.81
N PRO A 186 -7.05 41.19 -41.15
CA PRO A 186 -8.13 40.54 -40.40
C PRO A 186 -8.28 39.09 -40.92
N ASN A 187 -8.12 38.10 -40.04
CA ASN A 187 -8.46 36.72 -40.36
C ASN A 187 -9.59 36.25 -39.44
N GLU A 188 -10.80 36.27 -39.99
CA GLU A 188 -11.96 35.57 -39.45
C GLU A 188 -11.72 34.07 -39.58
N ASN A 189 -11.48 33.38 -38.47
CA ASN A 189 -11.91 31.99 -38.24
C ASN A 189 -11.51 31.56 -36.82
N ALA A 190 -12.22 32.12 -35.82
CA ALA A 190 -12.23 31.57 -34.48
C ALA A 190 -13.10 30.31 -34.48
N GLN A 191 -12.47 29.15 -34.59
CA GLN A 191 -13.12 27.88 -34.26
C GLN A 191 -13.45 27.88 -32.77
N LYS A 192 -14.76 27.94 -32.50
CA LYS A 192 -15.39 27.75 -31.20
C LYS A 192 -15.09 26.32 -30.73
N GLU A 193 -14.17 26.16 -29.77
CA GLU A 193 -14.10 24.91 -29.00
C GLU A 193 -15.34 24.84 -28.09
N GLU A 194 -16.21 23.90 -28.41
CA GLU A 194 -17.44 23.61 -27.69
C GLU A 194 -17.07 22.86 -26.40
N LEU A 195 -17.29 23.51 -25.26
CA LEU A 195 -17.11 22.91 -23.94
C LEU A 195 -18.09 21.73 -23.82
N ILE A 196 -17.57 20.50 -23.70
CA ILE A 196 -18.39 19.32 -23.44
C ILE A 196 -18.96 19.43 -22.02
N GLU A 197 -20.20 19.90 -21.91
CA GLU A 197 -20.98 19.82 -20.67
C GLU A 197 -21.36 18.35 -20.43
N ILE A 198 -20.74 17.73 -19.42
CA ILE A 198 -21.15 16.41 -18.94
C ILE A 198 -22.53 16.56 -18.29
N PRO A 199 -23.58 15.87 -18.79
CA PRO A 199 -24.93 15.96 -18.23
C PRO A 199 -24.96 15.53 -16.76
N LYS A 200 -25.49 16.38 -15.88
CA LYS A 200 -25.65 16.12 -14.44
C LYS A 200 -26.65 15.00 -14.10
N GLU A 201 -27.31 14.41 -15.10
CA GLU A 201 -28.34 13.37 -14.91
C GLU A 201 -27.80 11.95 -14.70
N LEU A 202 -26.48 11.73 -14.83
CA LEU A 202 -25.85 10.43 -14.53
C LEU A 202 -25.44 10.21 -13.07
N ILE A 203 -25.68 11.19 -12.19
CA ILE A 203 -25.49 11.02 -10.74
C ILE A 203 -26.88 10.89 -10.11
N GLN A 204 -27.46 9.69 -10.19
CA GLN A 204 -28.62 9.38 -9.36
C GLN A 204 -28.18 9.33 -7.89
N PRO A 205 -28.82 10.08 -6.97
CA PRO A 205 -28.64 9.86 -5.55
C PRO A 205 -29.19 8.47 -5.23
N VAL A 206 -28.31 7.56 -4.82
CA VAL A 206 -28.71 6.28 -4.25
C VAL A 206 -29.28 6.57 -2.86
N ASP A 207 -30.56 6.93 -2.84
CA ASP A 207 -31.37 6.96 -1.63
C ASP A 207 -31.59 5.53 -1.13
N GLY A 208 -31.64 5.41 0.19
CA GLY A 208 -31.54 4.14 0.89
C GLY A 208 -32.70 3.16 0.67
N SER A 209 -32.47 1.95 1.20
CA SER A 209 -33.41 0.85 1.43
C SER A 209 -33.93 0.11 0.19
N HIS A 210 -33.15 -0.87 -0.25
CA HIS A 210 -33.72 -2.14 -0.69
C HIS A 210 -33.18 -3.25 0.20
N GLU A 211 -34.06 -3.77 1.07
CA GLU A 211 -33.97 -5.15 1.54
C GLU A 211 -33.95 -6.03 0.29
N VAL A 212 -32.77 -6.55 -0.05
CA VAL A 212 -32.68 -7.70 -0.95
C VAL A 212 -33.11 -8.90 -0.12
N LEU A 213 -34.40 -9.21 -0.22
CA LEU A 213 -34.97 -10.48 0.20
C LEU A 213 -34.35 -11.55 -0.69
N ASP A 214 -33.32 -12.24 -0.20
CA ASP A 214 -32.80 -13.47 -0.81
C ASP A 214 -33.87 -14.58 -0.68
N LYS A 215 -34.80 -14.60 -1.64
CA LYS A 215 -35.70 -15.72 -1.87
C LYS A 215 -35.13 -16.60 -2.98
N ASP A 216 -34.72 -17.79 -2.56
CA ASP A 216 -34.89 -19.05 -3.27
C ASP A 216 -34.33 -19.13 -4.70
N ILE A 217 -33.01 -19.35 -4.79
CA ILE A 217 -32.43 -20.15 -5.88
C ILE A 217 -31.71 -21.33 -5.23
N ASN A 218 -32.48 -22.29 -4.75
CA ASN A 218 -31.99 -23.62 -4.43
C ASN A 218 -33.12 -24.64 -4.61
N GLN A 219 -33.46 -24.89 -5.87
CA GLN A 219 -34.17 -26.10 -6.26
C GLN A 219 -33.42 -26.76 -7.43
N ASP A 220 -33.05 -28.00 -7.16
CA ASP A 220 -32.92 -29.10 -8.11
C ASP A 220 -31.69 -29.15 -9.03
N ARG A 221 -30.59 -29.66 -8.48
CA ARG A 221 -29.78 -30.68 -9.17
C ARG A 221 -29.41 -31.83 -8.23
N ILE A 222 -30.34 -32.78 -8.14
CA ILE A 222 -30.12 -34.17 -7.70
C ILE A 222 -29.87 -35.01 -8.97
N TYR A 223 -28.69 -35.66 -8.98
CA TYR A 223 -28.28 -36.93 -9.62
C TYR A 223 -28.92 -37.43 -10.93
N THR A 224 -28.08 -37.80 -11.91
CA THR A 224 -27.86 -39.19 -12.37
C THR A 224 -26.86 -39.27 -13.53
N CYS A 225 -25.74 -39.99 -13.32
CA CYS A 225 -25.15 -41.03 -14.18
C CYS A 225 -23.84 -41.49 -13.53
#